data_AF-A0A0F8YMC9-F1
#
_entry.id   AF-A0A0F8YMC9-F1
#
_cell.length_a   1.000
_cell.length_b   1.000
_cell.length_c   1.000
_cell.angle_alpha   90.00
_cell.angle_beta   90.00
_cell.angle_gamma   90.00
#
_symmetry.space_group_name_H-M   'P 1'
#
loop_
_entity.id
_entity.type
_entity.pdbx_description
1 polymer ?
#
loop_
_entity_poly.entity_id
_entity_poly.type
_entity_poly.pdbx_seq_one_letter_code
_entity_poly.pdbx_strand_id
1 'polypeptide(L)'
;LSWGAARCLECRSISSFSRRLKRKEARKRPGFAPKRSDGRWRSAQRRVLRKRCAICGEGPRKRVETLKGWKYADPLIVDHLVTWRWVQEHTHENPHARENLICIHAGHHGEKTAVEHLLFRGRIVQYLAELNRIGFPMGKVKRAMEFYEMKPGLNL
;
A
#
# COMPACT_ATOMS: atom_id res chain seq x y z
N LEU A 1 -7.38 11.24 -49.55
CA LEU A 1 -8.18 10.67 -48.43
C LEU A 1 -7.27 9.69 -47.67
N SER A 2 -6.67 10.10 -46.56
CA SER A 2 -5.77 9.25 -45.78
C SER A 2 -6.59 8.27 -44.93
N TRP A 3 -6.50 6.99 -45.27
CA TRP A 3 -7.06 5.91 -44.48
C TRP A 3 -6.22 5.77 -43.20
N GLY A 4 -6.78 6.18 -42.06
CA GLY A 4 -6.17 5.96 -40.75
C GLY A 4 -5.94 4.47 -40.54
N ALA A 5 -4.67 4.05 -40.55
CA ALA A 5 -4.30 2.64 -40.44
C ALA A 5 -4.90 2.03 -39.17
N ALA A 6 -5.87 1.12 -39.37
CA ALA A 6 -6.40 0.29 -38.30
C ALA A 6 -5.24 -0.55 -37.74
N ARG A 7 -4.77 -0.20 -36.53
CA ARG A 7 -3.71 -0.95 -35.85
C ARG A 7 -4.20 -2.37 -35.58
N CYS A 8 -3.44 -3.37 -36.03
CA CYS A 8 -3.72 -4.77 -35.71
C CYS A 8 -3.74 -4.98 -34.18
N LEU A 9 -4.43 -6.04 -33.74
CA LEU A 9 -4.58 -6.39 -32.32
C LEU A 9 -3.22 -6.48 -31.60
N GLU A 10 -2.18 -6.93 -32.30
CA GLU A 10 -0.82 -7.04 -31.81
C GLU A 10 -0.15 -5.66 -31.62
N CYS A 11 -0.30 -4.74 -32.58
CA CYS A 11 0.14 -3.34 -32.43
C CYS A 11 -0.60 -2.62 -31.28
N ARG A 12 -1.89 -2.92 -31.08
CA ARG A 12 -2.66 -2.42 -29.92
C ARG A 12 -2.11 -3.01 -28.61
N SER A 13 -1.86 -4.31 -28.55
CA SER A 13 -1.37 -5.00 -27.33
C SER A 13 0.03 -4.51 -26.94
N ILE A 14 0.97 -4.36 -27.89
CA ILE A 14 2.30 -3.79 -27.67
C ILE A 14 2.19 -2.36 -27.17
N SER A 15 1.34 -1.52 -27.79
CA SER A 15 1.15 -0.14 -27.32
C SER A 15 0.57 -0.05 -25.90
N SER A 16 -0.26 -1.02 -25.51
CA SER A 16 -0.86 -1.09 -24.18
C SER A 16 0.16 -1.59 -23.15
N PHE A 17 1.01 -2.54 -23.53
CA PHE A 17 2.11 -3.05 -22.73
C PHE A 17 3.17 -1.96 -22.48
N SER A 18 3.62 -1.26 -23.53
CA SER A 18 4.56 -0.15 -23.41
C SER A 18 3.98 1.02 -22.59
N ARG A 19 2.68 1.34 -22.74
CA ARG A 19 2.02 2.33 -21.88
C ARG A 19 1.92 1.87 -20.43
N ARG A 20 1.66 0.58 -20.20
CA ARG A 20 1.64 -0.01 -18.84
C ARG A 20 3.02 -0.02 -18.20
N LEU A 21 4.09 -0.26 -18.98
CA LEU A 21 5.47 -0.16 -18.53
C LEU A 21 5.85 1.29 -18.20
N LYS A 22 5.58 2.24 -19.10
CA LYS A 22 5.81 3.67 -18.84
C LYS A 22 5.04 4.17 -17.62
N ARG A 23 3.80 3.72 -17.41
CA ARG A 23 3.03 4.00 -16.18
C ARG A 23 3.66 3.34 -14.94
N LYS A 24 4.21 2.13 -15.07
CA LYS A 24 4.94 1.46 -13.97
C LYS A 24 6.22 2.22 -13.63
N GLU A 25 6.97 2.68 -14.62
CA GLU A 25 8.19 3.48 -14.43
C GLU A 25 7.87 4.85 -13.84
N ALA A 26 6.87 5.56 -14.37
CA ALA A 26 6.43 6.85 -13.83
C ALA A 26 5.86 6.75 -12.40
N ARG A 27 5.30 5.59 -12.01
CA ARG A 27 4.85 5.32 -10.62
C ARG A 27 6.00 4.97 -9.68
N LYS A 28 7.18 4.61 -10.19
CA LYS A 28 8.37 4.47 -9.34
C LYS A 28 8.83 5.88 -8.98
N ARG A 29 8.32 6.41 -7.86
CA ARG A 29 8.89 7.63 -7.26
C ARG A 29 10.42 7.44 -7.13
N PRO A 30 11.24 8.43 -7.52
CA PRO A 30 12.70 8.33 -7.48
C PRO A 30 13.16 7.90 -6.08
N GLY A 31 14.13 6.99 -6.02
CA GLY A 31 14.52 6.25 -4.82
C GLY A 31 14.11 4.78 -4.86
N PHE A 32 14.99 3.90 -4.41
CA PHE A 32 14.73 2.46 -4.40
C PHE A 32 13.60 2.14 -3.43
N ALA A 33 12.65 1.28 -3.86
CA ALA A 33 11.81 0.60 -2.89
C ALA A 33 12.74 -0.18 -1.94
N PRO A 34 12.52 -0.11 -0.63
CA PRO A 34 13.42 -0.73 0.32
C PRO A 34 13.52 -2.21 0.11
N LYS A 35 14.71 -2.74 0.38
CA LYS A 35 14.91 -4.17 0.49
C LYS A 35 14.10 -4.70 1.67
N ARG A 36 12.92 -5.25 1.39
CA ARG A 36 12.06 -6.02 2.32
C ARG A 36 12.69 -7.36 2.76
N SER A 37 13.95 -7.60 2.40
CA SER A 37 14.72 -8.80 2.75
C SER A 37 15.46 -8.65 4.08
N ASP A 38 15.34 -7.53 4.79
CA ASP A 38 15.90 -7.43 6.12
C ASP A 38 15.18 -8.42 7.07
N GLY A 39 15.94 -9.05 7.96
CA GLY A 39 15.35 -9.98 8.94
C GLY A 39 14.37 -9.29 9.88
N ARG A 40 14.46 -7.95 10.03
CA ARG A 40 13.64 -7.13 10.92
C ARG A 40 12.19 -7.08 10.44
N TRP A 41 11.95 -6.87 9.15
CA TRP A 41 10.63 -6.89 8.54
C TRP A 41 9.99 -8.27 8.66
N ARG A 42 10.70 -9.35 8.34
CA ARG A 42 10.14 -10.71 8.48
C ARG A 42 9.80 -11.04 9.94
N SER A 43 10.60 -10.57 10.89
CA SER A 43 10.32 -10.72 12.32
C SER A 43 9.09 -9.93 12.75
N ALA A 44 9.02 -8.64 12.40
CA ALA A 44 7.89 -7.77 12.72
C ALA A 44 6.59 -8.23 12.05
N GLN A 45 6.66 -8.62 10.77
CA GLN A 45 5.55 -9.19 10.03
C GLN A 45 4.98 -10.42 10.73
N ARG A 46 5.81 -11.38 11.16
CA ARG A 46 5.34 -12.59 11.86
C ARG A 46 4.60 -12.28 13.17
N ARG A 47 4.99 -11.22 13.88
CA ARG A 47 4.33 -10.80 15.15
C ARG A 47 2.94 -10.20 14.93
N VAL A 48 2.66 -9.68 13.74
CA VAL A 48 1.44 -8.93 13.42
C VAL A 48 0.53 -9.66 12.45
N LEU A 49 1.08 -10.56 11.63
CA LEU A 49 0.31 -11.35 10.69
C LEU A 49 -0.75 -12.16 11.44
N ARG A 50 -2.02 -11.88 11.15
CA ARG A 50 -3.17 -12.59 11.72
C ARG A 50 -3.81 -13.47 10.66
N LYS A 51 -4.66 -14.39 11.11
CA LYS A 51 -5.55 -15.18 10.23
C LYS A 51 -6.79 -14.39 9.80
N ARG A 52 -6.91 -13.10 10.17
CA ARG A 52 -8.07 -12.23 9.91
C ARG A 52 -7.62 -10.80 9.60
N CYS A 53 -8.34 -10.13 8.71
CA CYS A 53 -8.17 -8.72 8.38
C CYS A 53 -8.68 -7.83 9.53
N ALA A 54 -7.95 -6.77 9.83
CA ALA A 54 -8.31 -5.80 10.85
C ALA A 54 -9.47 -4.85 10.45
N ILE A 55 -9.89 -4.84 9.18
CA ILE A 55 -10.97 -3.99 8.66
C ILE A 55 -12.27 -4.80 8.60
N CYS A 56 -12.31 -5.89 7.83
CA CYS A 56 -13.54 -6.68 7.66
C CYS A 56 -13.65 -7.91 8.60
N GLY A 57 -12.60 -8.26 9.36
CA GLY A 57 -12.61 -9.41 10.26
C GLY A 57 -12.51 -10.79 9.59
N GLU A 58 -12.52 -10.85 8.26
CA GLU A 58 -12.46 -12.09 7.48
C GLU A 58 -11.02 -12.60 7.28
N GLY A 59 -10.89 -13.91 7.07
CA GLY A 59 -9.64 -14.55 6.69
C GLY A 59 -9.26 -14.34 5.21
N PRO A 60 -8.15 -14.94 4.74
CA PRO A 60 -7.74 -14.84 3.34
C PRO A 60 -8.83 -15.42 2.41
N ARG A 61 -9.19 -14.69 1.35
CA ARG A 61 -10.30 -15.09 0.47
C ARG A 61 -9.86 -16.12 -0.56
N LYS A 62 -10.77 -17.08 -0.85
CA LYS A 62 -10.76 -18.16 -1.86
C LYS A 62 -9.43 -18.43 -2.56
N ARG A 63 -8.94 -19.67 -2.45
CA ARG A 63 -7.83 -20.15 -3.29
C ARG A 63 -8.29 -20.23 -4.74
N VAL A 64 -7.56 -19.60 -5.63
CA VAL A 64 -7.70 -19.63 -7.08
C VAL A 64 -6.49 -20.28 -7.68
N GLU A 65 -6.71 -21.12 -8.68
CA GLU A 65 -5.64 -21.69 -9.48
C GLU A 65 -5.11 -20.64 -10.44
N THR A 66 -3.78 -20.55 -10.55
CA THR A 66 -3.10 -19.67 -11.50
C THR A 66 -2.10 -20.49 -12.30
N LEU A 67 -1.59 -19.96 -13.41
CA LEU A 67 -0.50 -20.57 -14.19
C LEU A 67 0.78 -20.87 -13.37
N LYS A 68 0.88 -20.34 -12.14
CA LYS A 68 2.01 -20.54 -11.20
C LYS A 68 1.58 -21.32 -9.95
N GLY A 69 0.48 -22.05 -10.01
CA GLY A 69 -0.11 -22.79 -8.89
C GLY A 69 -1.19 -22.00 -8.13
N TRP A 70 -1.60 -22.52 -6.98
CA TRP A 70 -2.68 -21.98 -6.17
C TRP A 70 -2.28 -20.69 -5.42
N LYS A 71 -3.13 -19.67 -5.50
CA LYS A 71 -2.98 -18.40 -4.77
C LYS A 71 -4.30 -17.99 -4.13
N TYR A 72 -4.26 -17.24 -3.03
CA TYR A 72 -5.47 -16.57 -2.54
C TYR A 72 -5.80 -15.39 -3.46
N ALA A 73 -7.08 -15.26 -3.84
CA ALA A 73 -7.53 -14.15 -4.69
C ALA A 73 -7.37 -12.79 -3.98
N ASP A 74 -7.54 -12.77 -2.66
CA ASP A 74 -7.29 -11.62 -1.82
C ASP A 74 -6.55 -12.06 -0.54
N PRO A 75 -5.21 -12.13 -0.60
CA PRO A 75 -4.41 -12.57 0.53
C PRO A 75 -4.40 -11.53 1.65
N LEU A 76 -4.23 -12.00 2.89
CA LEU A 76 -3.84 -11.13 3.98
C LEU A 76 -2.37 -10.74 3.84
N ILE A 77 -2.09 -9.47 4.08
CA ILE A 77 -0.75 -8.90 4.13
C ILE A 77 -0.58 -8.11 5.42
N VAL A 78 0.67 -7.84 5.78
CA VAL A 78 0.99 -6.85 6.81
C VAL A 78 1.41 -5.57 6.12
N ASP A 79 0.82 -4.48 6.54
CA ASP A 79 1.01 -3.14 5.99
C ASP A 79 1.38 -2.14 7.09
N HIS A 80 1.96 -1.02 6.68
CA HIS A 80 2.33 0.11 7.51
C HIS A 80 1.22 1.18 7.51
N LEU A 81 0.68 1.56 8.67
CA LEU A 81 -0.38 2.59 8.78
C LEU A 81 0.11 3.97 8.34
N VAL A 82 1.28 4.37 8.82
CA VAL A 82 2.12 5.44 8.28
C VAL A 82 3.15 4.78 7.37
N THR A 83 3.06 5.09 6.08
CA THR A 83 3.88 4.42 5.07
C THR A 83 5.36 4.48 5.43
N TRP A 84 6.05 3.34 5.30
CA TRP A 84 7.47 3.17 5.64
C TRP A 84 8.35 4.30 5.09
N ARG A 85 8.04 4.78 3.89
CA ARG A 85 8.82 5.81 3.20
C ARG A 85 8.69 7.16 3.89
N TRP A 86 7.47 7.52 4.32
CA TRP A 86 7.24 8.75 5.04
C TRP A 86 8.00 8.74 6.37
N VAL A 87 7.94 7.63 7.10
CA VAL A 87 8.68 7.45 8.37
C VAL A 87 10.17 7.63 8.14
N GLN A 88 10.74 7.03 7.10
CA GLN A 88 12.17 7.18 6.81
C GLN A 88 12.57 8.59 6.37
N GLU A 89 11.72 9.27 5.61
CA GLU A 89 12.03 10.59 5.06
C GLU A 89 11.84 11.72 6.10
N HIS A 90 10.98 11.52 7.11
CA HIS A 90 10.56 12.58 8.05
C HIS A 90 10.87 12.26 9.52
N THR A 91 11.35 11.06 9.83
CA THR A 91 11.66 10.64 11.20
C THR A 91 12.94 9.80 11.24
N HIS A 92 13.53 9.65 12.42
CA HIS A 92 14.62 8.69 12.67
C HIS A 92 14.12 7.38 13.31
N GLU A 93 12.80 7.18 13.33
CA GLU A 93 12.14 6.09 14.04
C GLU A 93 12.05 4.80 13.24
N ASN A 94 11.78 3.70 13.94
CA ASN A 94 11.61 2.39 13.31
C ASN A 94 10.26 2.31 12.55
N PRO A 95 10.25 2.17 11.21
CA PRO A 95 9.00 2.02 10.46
C PRO A 95 8.30 0.69 10.76
N HIS A 96 9.01 -0.33 11.21
CA HIS A 96 8.46 -1.65 11.51
C HIS A 96 7.94 -1.80 12.96
N ALA A 97 7.76 -0.69 13.67
CA ALA A 97 7.15 -0.66 15.00
C ALA A 97 5.76 -1.32 15.00
N ARG A 98 5.42 -2.06 16.07
CA ARG A 98 4.18 -2.83 16.16
C ARG A 98 2.94 -1.95 16.06
N GLU A 99 3.05 -0.75 16.59
CA GLU A 99 2.08 0.34 16.59
C GLU A 99 1.68 0.65 15.15
N ASN A 100 2.68 0.77 14.27
CA ASN A 100 2.54 1.12 12.86
C ASN A 100 2.12 -0.05 11.95
N LEU A 101 2.14 -1.29 12.41
CA LEU A 101 1.83 -2.45 11.57
C LEU A 101 0.39 -2.91 11.71
N ILE A 102 -0.27 -3.23 10.61
CA ILE A 102 -1.65 -3.75 10.56
C ILE A 102 -1.76 -4.93 9.58
N CYS A 103 -2.58 -5.93 9.91
CA CYS A 103 -2.87 -7.04 9.00
C CYS A 103 -4.19 -6.79 8.26
N ILE A 104 -4.14 -6.71 6.94
CA ILE A 104 -5.28 -6.38 6.08
C ILE A 104 -5.28 -7.19 4.79
N HIS A 105 -6.41 -7.28 4.11
CA HIS A 105 -6.48 -7.80 2.74
C HIS A 105 -5.72 -6.90 1.75
N ALA A 106 -5.26 -7.50 0.65
CA ALA A 106 -4.61 -6.77 -0.43
C ALA A 106 -5.55 -5.74 -1.08
N GLY A 107 -6.87 -6.02 -1.11
CA GLY A 107 -7.89 -5.06 -1.52
C GLY A 107 -7.84 -3.76 -0.71
N HIS A 108 -8.03 -3.86 0.61
CA HIS A 108 -7.97 -2.69 1.51
C HIS A 108 -6.61 -1.98 1.50
N HIS A 109 -5.51 -2.72 1.33
CA HIS A 109 -4.19 -2.11 1.11
C HIS A 109 -4.16 -1.25 -0.15
N GLY A 110 -4.78 -1.71 -1.24
CA GLY A 110 -4.92 -0.94 -2.48
C GLY A 110 -5.66 0.37 -2.27
N GLU A 111 -6.76 0.34 -1.51
CA GLU A 111 -7.55 1.53 -1.15
C GLU A 111 -6.72 2.53 -0.32
N LYS A 112 -5.99 2.05 0.70
CA LYS A 112 -5.05 2.89 1.45
C LYS A 112 -3.97 3.48 0.56
N THR A 113 -3.35 2.68 -0.31
CA THR A 113 -2.29 3.14 -1.22
C THR A 113 -2.75 4.31 -2.07
N ALA A 114 -4.03 4.33 -2.49
CA ALA A 114 -4.59 5.41 -3.30
C ALA A 114 -4.59 6.76 -2.56
N VAL A 115 -4.66 6.76 -1.23
CA VAL A 115 -4.78 7.97 -0.40
C VAL A 115 -3.47 8.34 0.32
N GLU A 116 -2.43 7.50 0.29
CA GLU A 116 -1.12 7.80 0.92
C GLU A 116 -0.48 9.10 0.43
N HIS A 117 -0.77 9.53 -0.79
CA HIS A 117 -0.26 10.80 -1.32
C HIS A 117 -0.67 12.02 -0.48
N LEU A 118 -1.75 11.92 0.32
CA LEU A 118 -2.18 12.96 1.24
C LEU A 118 -1.19 13.15 2.40
N LEU A 119 -0.59 12.06 2.92
CA LEU A 119 0.44 12.13 3.95
C LEU A 119 1.65 12.94 3.48
N PHE A 120 2.15 12.65 2.28
CA PHE A 120 3.30 13.34 1.68
C PHE A 120 3.03 14.81 1.33
N ARG A 121 1.76 15.24 1.33
CA ARG A 121 1.37 16.64 1.10
C ARG A 121 1.06 17.38 2.41
N GLY A 122 1.35 16.78 3.57
CA GLY A 122 0.99 17.33 4.87
C GLY A 122 -0.52 17.33 5.16
N ARG A 123 -1.35 16.70 4.31
CA ARG A 123 -2.83 16.71 4.45
C ARG A 123 -3.31 15.62 5.39
N ILE A 124 -2.81 15.63 6.63
CA ILE A 124 -3.04 14.58 7.63
C ILE A 124 -4.53 14.38 7.93
N VAL A 125 -5.29 15.46 8.11
CA VAL A 125 -6.74 15.37 8.39
C VAL A 125 -7.50 14.67 7.27
N GLN A 126 -7.18 14.98 6.01
CA GLN A 126 -7.80 14.34 4.84
C GLN A 126 -7.41 12.86 4.76
N TYR A 127 -6.15 12.53 5.05
CA TYR A 127 -5.70 11.14 5.10
C TYR A 127 -6.46 10.33 6.16
N LEU A 128 -6.62 10.88 7.38
CA LEU A 128 -7.37 10.23 8.45
C LEU A 128 -8.86 10.05 8.10
N ALA A 129 -9.46 11.04 7.44
CA ALA A 129 -10.84 10.95 6.97
C ALA A 129 -11.02 9.81 5.94
N GLU A 130 -10.10 9.69 4.99
CA GLU A 130 -10.12 8.60 4.01
C GLU A 130 -9.90 7.22 4.65
N LEU A 131 -8.95 7.10 5.58
CA LEU A 131 -8.75 5.85 6.31
C LEU A 131 -10.01 5.44 7.09
N ASN A 132 -10.68 6.41 7.72
CA ASN A 132 -11.94 6.16 8.42
C ASN A 132 -13.04 5.70 7.45
N ARG A 133 -13.14 6.33 6.28
CA ARG A 133 -14.10 5.96 5.22
C ARG A 133 -13.86 4.53 4.70
N ILE A 134 -12.61 4.11 4.58
CA ILE A 134 -12.23 2.74 4.19
C ILE A 134 -12.53 1.72 5.30
N GLY A 135 -12.70 2.17 6.56
CA GLY A 135 -12.99 1.29 7.70
C GLY A 135 -11.74 0.86 8.48
N PHE A 136 -10.63 1.60 8.37
CA PHE A 136 -9.47 1.34 9.22
C PHE A 136 -9.82 1.53 10.70
N PRO A 137 -9.28 0.69 11.62
CA PRO A 137 -9.52 0.82 13.04
C PRO A 137 -8.85 2.10 13.57
N MET A 138 -9.61 3.21 13.64
CA MET A 138 -9.06 4.53 13.88
C MET A 138 -8.33 4.68 15.22
N GLY A 139 -8.71 3.93 16.25
CA GLY A 139 -7.94 3.89 17.50
C GLY A 139 -6.50 3.40 17.31
N LYS A 140 -6.27 2.45 16.40
CA LYS A 140 -4.92 1.99 16.06
C LYS A 140 -4.20 2.96 15.13
N VAL A 141 -4.92 3.56 14.18
CA VAL A 141 -4.38 4.61 13.29
C VAL A 141 -3.84 5.77 14.11
N LYS A 142 -4.63 6.30 15.06
CA LYS A 142 -4.23 7.41 15.94
C LYS A 142 -2.97 7.09 16.75
N ARG A 143 -2.90 5.92 17.38
CA ARG A 143 -1.68 5.48 18.09
C ARG A 143 -0.45 5.41 17.20
N ALA A 144 -0.59 4.97 15.95
CA ALA A 144 0.53 4.95 15.00
C ALA A 144 0.97 6.37 14.62
N MET A 145 0.04 7.31 14.48
CA MET A 145 0.34 8.72 14.20
C MET A 145 1.03 9.39 15.39
N GLU A 146 0.52 9.17 16.60
CA GLU A 146 1.09 9.66 17.86
C GLU A 146 2.50 9.11 18.08
N PHE A 147 2.74 7.84 17.77
CA PHE A 147 4.06 7.21 17.86
C PHE A 147 5.12 7.92 17.01
N TYR A 148 4.75 8.51 15.88
CA TYR A 148 5.64 9.32 15.04
C TYR A 148 5.43 10.83 15.19
N GLU A 149 4.81 11.25 16.31
CA GLU A 149 4.58 12.66 16.65
C GLU A 149 3.81 13.46 15.57
N MET A 150 3.00 12.78 14.75
CA MET A 150 2.24 13.40 13.68
C MET A 150 1.05 14.19 14.26
N LYS A 151 1.19 15.51 14.38
CA LYS A 151 0.09 16.38 14.83
C LYS A 151 -0.66 16.99 13.64
N PRO A 152 -2.01 17.03 13.67
CA PRO A 152 -2.77 17.85 12.73
C PRO A 152 -2.35 19.31 12.86
N GLY A 153 -1.81 19.91 11.80
CA GLY A 153 -1.41 21.33 11.79
C GLY A 153 0.09 21.60 11.94
N LEU A 154 0.94 20.58 12.10
CA LEU A 154 2.37 20.73 11.83
C LEU A 154 2.55 20.77 10.31
N ASN A 155 2.69 21.97 9.76
CA ASN A 155 3.18 22.14 8.39
C ASN A 155 4.63 21.64 8.38
N LEU A 156 4.87 20.49 7.73
CA LEU A 156 6.18 20.06 7.27
C LEU A 156 6.50 20.77 5.96
#